data_AF-A0A6I9P3F6-F1
#
_entry.id   AF-A0A6I9P3F6-F1
#
_cell.length_a   1.000
_cell.length_b   1.000
_cell.length_c   1.000
_cell.angle_alpha   90.00
_cell.angle_beta   90.00
_cell.angle_gamma   90.00
#
_symmetry.space_group_name_H-M   'P 1'
#
loop_
_entity.id
_entity.type
_entity.pdbx_description
1 polymer ?
#
loop_
_entity_poly.entity_id
_entity_poly.type
_entity_poly.pdbx_seq_one_letter_code
_entity_poly.pdbx_strand_id
1 'polypeptide(L)'
;MSFRSSFRRLSCESEGMILGAATLRNLEILNNQTDGGLKGSLLWVLDHTRTSFGKRLMRNWVSQPLTHPQSLSERQDAVQEILESPSLTLSSIKSLLSHLPDLERGICSIYHKKCSTQEFYLISSGLSRLGLELQALLPAIQSQISSALLRGLLLDTPDLLAPAHSHLKVLNEKAAKSGNKTELFSDLSGFPVLQERREQIQTVINEIQDHRKEVRLTLKTPALDYTSVSGQEFLIEVKNLRSSTVPPDWVKISSTKAVGRYHSPLLVERYKKLLQLREQLLLDCQKEWTNFLDQFGEHYHTMKRAISHLATMDCLFSLAEVAKQGDYCRPEVCEGQRQIMIRDGRHPAIDLLMGDHNQYVPNLTELQVHVKALTLFVTHYPPLCELERVYPEHVSNFHMAFLLNEPDINTDDGEVQPEFVTFLYQLTEGAAGRSYGLNVARLVDIPVPILHTAARKARELENTVNARRRTKKLLSDLLSISDRSSLMAWLQSDSSLVQHQENTQPAISE
;
A
#
# COMPACT_ATOMS: atom_id res chain seq x y z
N MET A 1 -11.25 22.43 -22.15
CA MET A 1 -10.68 21.39 -21.27
C MET A 1 -11.25 21.60 -19.87
N SER A 2 -12.11 20.70 -19.40
CA SER A 2 -12.64 20.77 -18.03
C SER A 2 -11.50 20.47 -17.06
N PHE A 3 -11.01 21.50 -16.35
CA PHE A 3 -10.13 21.33 -15.20
C PHE A 3 -10.93 20.62 -14.10
N ARG A 4 -10.96 19.29 -14.12
CA ARG A 4 -11.36 18.53 -12.92
C ARG A 4 -10.34 18.89 -11.83
N SER A 5 -10.82 19.42 -10.72
CA SER A 5 -10.00 19.73 -9.56
C SER A 5 -9.13 18.53 -9.18
N SER A 6 -7.86 18.77 -8.88
CA SER A 6 -6.94 17.74 -8.38
C SER A 6 -7.18 17.42 -6.90
N PHE A 7 -8.06 18.16 -6.22
CA PHE A 7 -8.47 17.88 -4.85
C PHE A 7 -9.41 16.69 -4.83
N ARG A 8 -9.04 15.70 -4.02
CA ARG A 8 -9.91 14.57 -3.68
C ARG A 8 -10.52 14.81 -2.32
N ARG A 9 -11.81 14.56 -2.19
CA ARG A 9 -12.47 14.58 -0.89
C ARG A 9 -12.02 13.33 -0.13
N LEU A 10 -11.57 13.49 1.13
CA LEU A 10 -11.09 12.37 1.94
C LEU A 10 -12.21 11.36 2.24
N SER A 11 -13.43 11.86 2.45
CA SER A 11 -14.63 11.08 2.72
C SER A 11 -15.78 11.60 1.87
N CYS A 12 -16.34 10.74 1.01
CA CYS A 12 -17.60 10.97 0.36
C CYS A 12 -18.44 9.70 0.52
N GLU A 13 -19.61 9.79 1.14
CA GLU A 13 -20.49 8.62 1.37
C GLU A 13 -20.89 7.93 0.05
N SER A 14 -20.78 8.64 -1.07
CA SER A 14 -21.09 8.12 -2.41
C SER A 14 -19.90 7.49 -3.15
N GLU A 15 -18.65 7.57 -2.64
CA GLU A 15 -17.46 7.11 -3.38
C GLU A 15 -16.91 5.75 -2.92
N GLY A 16 -17.20 5.31 -1.70
CA GLY A 16 -16.72 4.03 -1.19
C GLY A 16 -17.32 3.61 0.15
N MET A 17 -17.02 2.38 0.57
CA MET A 17 -17.47 1.82 1.83
C MET A 17 -16.82 2.54 3.00
N ILE A 18 -17.64 2.97 3.96
CA ILE A 18 -17.16 3.67 5.15
C ILE A 18 -16.64 2.65 6.16
N LEU A 19 -15.35 2.71 6.45
CA LEU A 19 -14.70 1.93 7.50
C LEU A 19 -14.29 2.86 8.63
N GLY A 20 -14.95 2.74 9.79
CA GLY A 20 -14.60 3.51 10.98
C GLY A 20 -13.19 3.17 11.48
N ALA A 21 -12.56 4.09 12.21
CA ALA A 21 -11.21 3.87 12.76
C ALA A 21 -11.12 2.62 13.65
N ALA A 22 -12.17 2.35 14.44
CA ALA A 22 -12.27 1.14 15.23
C ALA A 22 -12.36 -0.11 14.34
N THR A 23 -13.13 -0.06 13.24
CA THR A 23 -13.25 -1.15 12.27
C THR A 23 -11.93 -1.45 11.58
N LEU A 24 -11.21 -0.42 11.09
CA LEU A 24 -9.90 -0.59 10.45
C LEU A 24 -8.88 -1.27 11.37
N ARG A 25 -8.92 -0.94 12.66
CA ARG A 25 -8.05 -1.56 13.67
C ARG A 25 -8.51 -2.97 14.02
N ASN A 26 -9.78 -3.15 14.37
CA ASN A 26 -10.35 -4.43 14.82
C ASN A 26 -10.27 -5.54 13.76
N LEU A 27 -10.39 -5.19 12.49
CA LEU A 27 -10.24 -6.11 11.36
C LEU A 27 -8.80 -6.18 10.83
N GLU A 28 -7.84 -5.52 11.50
CA GLU A 28 -6.41 -5.49 11.13
C GLU A 28 -6.19 -5.17 9.64
N ILE A 29 -6.91 -4.16 9.13
CA ILE A 29 -6.97 -3.88 7.68
C ILE A 29 -5.62 -3.39 7.15
N LEU A 30 -4.95 -2.50 7.89
CA LEU A 30 -3.70 -1.86 7.45
C LEU A 30 -2.46 -2.31 8.24
N ASN A 31 -2.66 -2.64 9.51
CA ASN A 31 -1.61 -2.99 10.47
C ASN A 31 -2.21 -3.99 11.47
N ASN A 32 -1.39 -4.92 11.95
CA ASN A 32 -1.80 -5.80 13.05
C ASN A 32 -1.84 -5.02 14.38
N GLN A 33 -2.54 -5.55 15.37
CA GLN A 33 -2.65 -4.96 16.71
C GLN A 33 -1.60 -5.48 17.71
N THR A 34 -0.88 -6.54 17.37
CA THR A 34 0.09 -7.19 18.27
C THR A 34 1.39 -6.39 18.38
N ASP A 35 1.99 -6.02 17.24
CA ASP A 35 3.25 -5.27 17.17
C ASP A 35 3.15 -3.97 16.33
N GLY A 36 1.97 -3.69 15.75
CA GLY A 36 1.74 -2.52 14.89
C GLY A 36 2.36 -2.66 13.49
N GLY A 37 2.98 -3.81 13.19
CA GLY A 37 3.59 -4.13 11.92
C GLY A 37 2.58 -4.35 10.80
N LEU A 38 3.10 -4.49 9.58
CA LEU A 38 2.30 -4.78 8.39
C LEU A 38 1.93 -6.27 8.33
N LYS A 39 2.85 -7.17 8.69
CA LYS A 39 2.66 -8.63 8.60
C LYS A 39 1.45 -9.06 9.43
N GLY A 40 0.57 -9.89 8.85
CA GLY A 40 -0.68 -10.32 9.48
C GLY A 40 -1.89 -9.42 9.21
N SER A 41 -1.71 -8.22 8.64
CA SER A 41 -2.82 -7.36 8.21
C SER A 41 -3.42 -7.80 6.87
N LEU A 42 -4.64 -7.34 6.55
CA LEU A 42 -5.24 -7.58 5.22
C LEU A 42 -4.40 -6.93 4.09
N LEU A 43 -3.87 -5.72 4.31
CA LEU A 43 -3.01 -5.06 3.33
C LEU A 43 -1.76 -5.90 3.03
N TRP A 44 -1.18 -6.59 4.02
CA TRP A 44 -0.05 -7.49 3.80
C TRP A 44 -0.41 -8.67 2.90
N VAL A 45 -1.58 -9.26 3.09
CA VAL A 45 -2.08 -10.37 2.24
C VAL A 45 -2.24 -9.90 0.79
N LEU A 46 -2.74 -8.68 0.59
CA LEU A 46 -3.13 -8.20 -0.74
C LEU A 46 -1.99 -7.49 -1.52
N ASP A 47 -0.94 -7.03 -0.84
CA ASP A 47 0.12 -6.19 -1.42
C ASP A 47 1.27 -7.00 -2.02
N HIS A 48 1.13 -7.31 -3.30
CA HIS A 48 2.15 -7.85 -4.22
C HIS A 48 2.58 -6.79 -5.26
N THR A 49 2.39 -5.51 -4.97
CA THR A 49 2.72 -4.41 -5.88
C THR A 49 4.24 -4.29 -6.10
N ARG A 50 4.64 -3.89 -7.31
CA ARG A 50 6.06 -3.75 -7.70
C ARG A 50 6.57 -2.31 -7.62
N THR A 51 5.67 -1.35 -7.53
CA THR A 51 5.98 0.08 -7.55
C THR A 51 5.57 0.76 -6.24
N SER A 52 6.31 1.80 -5.85
CA SER A 52 5.99 2.56 -4.63
C SER A 52 4.65 3.29 -4.72
N PHE A 53 4.28 3.76 -5.91
CA PHE A 53 2.99 4.42 -6.17
C PHE A 53 1.83 3.42 -6.27
N GLY A 54 2.06 2.21 -6.78
CA GLY A 54 1.12 1.09 -6.71
C GLY A 54 0.81 0.70 -5.27
N LYS A 55 1.84 0.53 -4.42
CA LYS A 55 1.68 0.25 -2.99
C LYS A 55 0.84 1.30 -2.25
N ARG A 56 1.08 2.58 -2.53
CA ARG A 56 0.27 3.67 -1.97
C ARG A 56 -1.20 3.59 -2.43
N LEU A 57 -1.43 3.26 -3.70
CA LEU A 57 -2.78 3.09 -4.21
C LEU A 57 -3.48 1.86 -3.62
N MET A 58 -2.78 0.74 -3.45
CA MET A 58 -3.29 -0.47 -2.82
C MET A 58 -3.77 -0.20 -1.39
N ARG A 59 -2.94 0.52 -0.60
CA ARG A 59 -3.34 0.98 0.75
C ARG A 59 -4.67 1.75 0.71
N ASN A 60 -4.83 2.64 -0.27
CA ASN A 60 -6.08 3.41 -0.42
C ASN A 60 -7.26 2.51 -0.78
N TRP A 61 -7.11 1.59 -1.75
CA TRP A 61 -8.17 0.65 -2.17
C TRP A 61 -8.66 -0.22 -1.01
N VAL A 62 -7.73 -0.73 -0.20
CA VAL A 62 -8.05 -1.58 0.95
C VAL A 62 -8.72 -0.78 2.08
N SER A 63 -8.34 0.48 2.27
CA SER A 63 -8.96 1.36 3.27
C SER A 63 -10.32 1.93 2.87
N GLN A 64 -10.62 1.96 1.57
CA GLN A 64 -11.84 2.51 0.99
C GLN A 64 -12.36 1.59 -0.13
N PRO A 65 -12.97 0.44 0.21
CA PRO A 65 -13.55 -0.47 -0.77
C PRO A 65 -14.60 0.22 -1.65
N LEU A 66 -14.74 -0.22 -2.90
CA LEU A 66 -15.76 0.30 -3.81
C LEU A 66 -17.16 -0.21 -3.42
N THR A 67 -18.18 0.61 -3.67
CA THR A 67 -19.60 0.27 -3.48
C THR A 67 -20.37 0.20 -4.80
N HIS A 68 -19.82 0.74 -5.89
CA HIS A 68 -20.48 0.78 -7.19
C HIS A 68 -20.31 -0.55 -7.94
N PRO A 69 -21.39 -1.29 -8.25
CA PRO A 69 -21.32 -2.64 -8.83
C PRO A 69 -20.55 -2.70 -10.15
N GLN A 70 -20.78 -1.75 -11.06
CA GLN A 70 -20.06 -1.71 -12.34
C GLN A 70 -18.55 -1.58 -12.15
N SER A 71 -18.11 -0.74 -11.20
CA SER A 71 -16.67 -0.53 -10.97
C SER A 71 -16.02 -1.72 -10.26
N LEU A 72 -16.78 -2.48 -9.47
CA LEU A 72 -16.36 -3.76 -8.93
C LEU A 72 -16.22 -4.80 -10.05
N SER A 73 -17.22 -4.92 -10.94
CA SER A 73 -17.16 -5.82 -12.09
C SER A 73 -15.96 -5.50 -12.98
N GLU A 74 -15.75 -4.24 -13.34
CA GLU A 74 -14.62 -3.83 -14.18
C GLU A 74 -13.26 -4.23 -13.59
N ARG A 75 -13.10 -4.17 -12.25
CA ARG A 75 -11.90 -4.67 -11.57
C ARG A 75 -11.81 -6.19 -11.58
N GLN A 76 -12.90 -6.89 -11.31
CA GLN A 76 -12.95 -8.35 -11.33
C GLN A 76 -12.63 -8.89 -12.73
N ASP A 77 -13.22 -8.30 -13.77
CA ASP A 77 -13.02 -8.68 -15.17
C ASP A 77 -11.54 -8.47 -15.56
N ALA A 78 -10.93 -7.37 -15.11
CA ALA A 78 -9.50 -7.13 -15.31
C ALA A 78 -8.62 -8.16 -14.58
N VAL A 79 -8.93 -8.50 -13.33
CA VAL A 79 -8.18 -9.52 -12.56
C VAL A 79 -8.33 -10.90 -13.20
N GLN A 80 -9.53 -11.28 -13.60
CA GLN A 80 -9.81 -12.55 -14.28
C GLN A 80 -9.03 -12.65 -15.60
N GLU A 81 -9.06 -11.60 -16.42
CA GLU A 81 -8.28 -11.58 -17.66
C GLU A 81 -6.77 -11.70 -17.39
N ILE A 82 -6.24 -11.04 -16.36
CA ILE A 82 -4.81 -11.17 -16.01
C ILE A 82 -4.44 -12.61 -15.61
N LEU A 83 -5.35 -13.32 -14.93
CA LEU A 83 -5.14 -14.70 -14.51
C LEU A 83 -5.20 -15.70 -15.67
N GLU A 84 -6.21 -15.55 -16.53
CA GLU A 84 -6.56 -16.53 -17.56
C GLU A 84 -5.83 -16.27 -18.89
N SER A 85 -5.37 -15.04 -19.12
CA SER A 85 -4.78 -14.64 -20.38
C SER A 85 -3.50 -15.44 -20.70
N PRO A 86 -3.44 -16.15 -21.84
CA PRO A 86 -2.23 -16.81 -22.31
C PRO A 86 -1.23 -15.81 -22.93
N SER A 87 -1.62 -14.55 -23.10
CA SER A 87 -0.81 -13.52 -23.76
C SER A 87 0.45 -13.16 -22.97
N LEU A 88 1.58 -13.13 -23.67
CA LEU A 88 2.85 -12.61 -23.15
C LEU A 88 2.82 -11.08 -22.97
N THR A 89 1.85 -10.36 -23.53
CA THR A 89 1.76 -8.90 -23.44
C THR A 89 1.56 -8.44 -22.00
N LEU A 90 0.64 -9.04 -21.26
CA LEU A 90 0.43 -8.72 -19.84
C LEU A 90 1.66 -9.06 -19.00
N SER A 91 2.34 -10.18 -19.30
CA SER A 91 3.60 -10.52 -18.63
C SER A 91 4.72 -9.51 -18.91
N SER A 92 4.79 -9.00 -20.14
CA SER A 92 5.75 -7.96 -20.55
C SER A 92 5.46 -6.67 -19.79
N ILE A 93 4.21 -6.23 -19.76
CA ILE A 93 3.77 -5.04 -18.99
C ILE A 93 4.10 -5.20 -17.51
N LYS A 94 3.82 -6.37 -16.91
CA LYS A 94 4.18 -6.66 -15.51
C LYS A 94 5.69 -6.54 -15.28
N SER A 95 6.51 -6.95 -16.25
CA SER A 95 7.96 -6.78 -16.21
C SER A 95 8.40 -5.31 -16.27
N LEU A 96 7.72 -4.49 -17.07
CA LEU A 96 8.00 -3.04 -17.17
C LEU A 96 7.85 -2.30 -15.85
N LEU A 97 6.92 -2.76 -15.01
CA LEU A 97 6.65 -2.18 -13.69
C LEU A 97 7.71 -2.56 -12.65
N SER A 98 8.56 -3.56 -12.94
CA SER A 98 9.65 -3.96 -12.05
C SER A 98 10.79 -2.94 -12.07
N HIS A 99 11.42 -2.72 -10.91
CA HIS A 99 12.60 -1.84 -10.76
C HIS A 99 12.41 -0.38 -11.21
N LEU A 100 11.17 0.11 -11.23
CA LEU A 100 10.91 1.53 -11.45
C LEU A 100 11.27 2.35 -10.22
N PRO A 101 11.86 3.55 -10.39
CA PRO A 101 11.99 4.50 -9.29
C PRO A 101 10.60 5.00 -8.86
N ASP A 102 10.53 5.72 -7.74
CA ASP A 102 9.28 6.37 -7.32
C ASP A 102 8.96 7.57 -8.22
N LEU A 103 8.37 7.27 -9.37
CA LEU A 103 8.03 8.25 -10.41
C LEU A 103 7.10 9.35 -9.89
N GLU A 104 6.14 8.99 -9.03
CA GLU A 104 5.17 9.96 -8.48
C GLU A 104 5.88 11.01 -7.61
N ARG A 105 6.79 10.59 -6.72
CA ARG A 105 7.59 11.52 -5.91
C ARG A 105 8.57 12.31 -6.78
N GLY A 106 9.19 11.64 -7.75
CA GLY A 106 10.14 12.25 -8.68
C GLY A 106 9.53 13.40 -9.48
N ILE A 107 8.37 13.19 -10.13
CA ILE A 107 7.71 14.26 -10.90
C ILE A 107 7.24 15.41 -10.01
N CYS A 108 6.91 15.16 -8.73
CA CYS A 108 6.59 16.23 -7.78
C CYS A 108 7.83 17.03 -7.38
N SER A 109 8.97 16.36 -7.18
CA SER A 109 10.26 17.01 -6.90
C SER A 109 10.68 17.93 -8.05
N ILE A 110 10.52 17.44 -9.28
CA ILE A 110 10.74 18.20 -10.52
C ILE A 110 9.80 19.40 -10.63
N TYR A 111 8.50 19.20 -10.42
CA TYR A 111 7.48 20.25 -10.47
C TYR A 111 7.76 21.41 -9.49
N HIS A 112 8.29 21.09 -8.30
CA HIS A 112 8.69 22.10 -7.32
C HIS A 112 10.11 22.64 -7.53
N LYS A 113 10.81 22.22 -8.59
CA LYS A 113 12.17 22.66 -8.96
C LYS A 113 13.22 22.35 -7.89
N LYS A 114 13.01 21.28 -7.10
CA LYS A 114 13.88 20.87 -5.98
C LYS A 114 14.71 19.63 -6.30
N CYS A 115 14.56 19.04 -7.48
CA CYS A 115 15.30 17.85 -7.86
C CYS A 115 16.75 18.15 -8.26
N SER A 116 17.62 17.16 -8.10
CA SER A 116 18.96 17.17 -8.69
C SER A 116 18.92 16.83 -10.19
N THR A 117 20.01 17.08 -10.93
CA THR A 117 20.11 16.66 -12.34
C THR A 117 20.08 15.14 -12.49
N GLN A 118 20.68 14.42 -11.53
CA GLN A 118 20.69 12.96 -11.49
C GLN A 118 19.28 12.41 -11.27
N GLU A 119 18.53 12.99 -10.32
CA GLU A 119 17.14 12.63 -10.05
C GLU A 119 16.26 12.92 -11.26
N PHE A 120 16.37 14.10 -11.86
CA PHE A 120 15.64 14.44 -13.08
C PHE A 120 15.89 13.42 -14.19
N TYR A 121 17.16 13.10 -14.46
CA TYR A 121 17.53 12.15 -15.51
C TYR A 121 16.97 10.75 -15.22
N LEU A 122 17.06 10.27 -13.97
CA LEU A 122 16.51 8.98 -13.56
C LEU A 122 14.99 8.90 -13.81
N ILE A 123 14.25 9.94 -13.43
CA ILE A 123 12.80 9.98 -13.57
C ILE A 123 12.40 10.14 -15.04
N SER A 124 13.01 11.09 -15.77
CA SER A 124 12.71 11.34 -17.19
C SER A 124 13.08 10.15 -18.08
N SER A 125 14.19 9.47 -17.80
CA SER A 125 14.58 8.24 -18.52
C SER A 125 13.63 7.08 -18.22
N GLY A 126 13.20 6.92 -16.96
CA GLY A 126 12.18 5.93 -16.59
C GLY A 126 10.85 6.16 -17.32
N LEU A 127 10.34 7.40 -17.31
CA LEU A 127 9.10 7.77 -18.02
C LEU A 127 9.23 7.58 -19.53
N SER A 128 10.34 8.02 -20.13
CA SER A 128 10.57 7.87 -21.57
C SER A 128 10.68 6.41 -21.99
N ARG A 129 11.38 5.57 -21.23
CA ARG A 129 11.51 4.13 -21.52
C ARG A 129 10.15 3.46 -21.46
N LEU A 130 9.39 3.71 -20.40
CA LEU A 130 8.03 3.17 -20.24
C LEU A 130 7.11 3.59 -21.39
N GLY A 131 7.13 4.88 -21.77
CA GLY A 131 6.33 5.38 -22.87
C GLY A 131 6.65 4.67 -24.20
N LEU A 132 7.93 4.52 -24.55
CA LEU A 132 8.36 3.87 -25.78
C LEU A 132 8.06 2.36 -25.79
N GLU A 133 8.28 1.66 -24.68
CA GLU A 133 8.04 0.22 -24.60
C GLU A 133 6.53 -0.10 -24.62
N LEU A 134 5.70 0.71 -23.93
CA LEU A 134 4.24 0.58 -24.03
C LEU A 134 3.74 0.94 -25.44
N GLN A 135 4.31 1.95 -26.09
CA GLN A 135 3.98 2.30 -27.48
C GLN A 135 4.22 1.11 -28.42
N ALA A 136 5.33 0.39 -28.26
CA ALA A 136 5.65 -0.79 -29.06
C ALA A 136 4.66 -1.94 -28.83
N LEU A 137 4.05 -2.02 -27.64
CA LEU A 137 3.07 -3.05 -27.29
C LEU A 137 1.63 -2.71 -27.73
N LEU A 138 1.35 -1.50 -28.22
CA LEU A 138 -0.01 -1.05 -28.56
C LEU A 138 -0.76 -1.99 -29.52
N PRO A 139 -0.18 -2.51 -30.62
CA PRO A 139 -0.92 -3.42 -31.50
C PRO A 139 -1.32 -4.72 -30.80
N ALA A 140 -0.46 -5.23 -29.91
CA ALA A 140 -0.76 -6.42 -29.12
C ALA A 140 -1.82 -6.13 -28.05
N ILE A 141 -1.73 -4.97 -27.38
CA ILE A 141 -2.74 -4.51 -26.42
C ILE A 141 -4.12 -4.41 -27.09
N GLN A 142 -4.20 -3.83 -28.27
CA GLN A 142 -5.47 -3.65 -29.00
C GLN A 142 -6.11 -4.97 -29.43
N SER A 143 -5.30 -5.98 -29.77
CA SER A 143 -5.76 -7.26 -30.30
C SER A 143 -5.96 -8.34 -29.23
N GLN A 144 -5.21 -8.30 -28.12
CA GLN A 144 -5.16 -9.38 -27.14
C GLN A 144 -5.81 -9.04 -25.80
N ILE A 145 -5.99 -7.75 -25.47
CA ILE A 145 -6.61 -7.31 -24.21
C ILE A 145 -8.07 -6.91 -24.48
N SER A 146 -8.98 -7.49 -23.71
CA SER A 146 -10.42 -7.39 -23.84
C SER A 146 -11.06 -6.53 -22.74
N SER A 147 -10.53 -6.54 -21.51
CA SER A 147 -11.05 -5.75 -20.40
C SER A 147 -11.07 -4.27 -20.74
N ALA A 148 -12.25 -3.65 -20.62
CA ALA A 148 -12.45 -2.23 -20.85
C ALA A 148 -11.55 -1.37 -19.95
N LEU A 149 -11.38 -1.78 -18.69
CA LEU A 149 -10.53 -1.09 -17.73
C LEU A 149 -9.05 -1.16 -18.15
N LEU A 150 -8.53 -2.35 -18.45
CA LEU A 150 -7.13 -2.52 -18.87
C LEU A 150 -6.83 -1.77 -20.17
N ARG A 151 -7.72 -1.85 -21.16
CA ARG A 151 -7.58 -1.12 -22.43
C ARG A 151 -7.58 0.39 -22.21
N GLY A 152 -8.53 0.92 -21.42
CA GLY A 152 -8.61 2.35 -21.13
C GLY A 152 -7.35 2.90 -20.43
N LEU A 153 -6.74 2.09 -19.55
CA LEU A 153 -5.48 2.46 -18.90
C LEU A 153 -4.29 2.42 -19.86
N LEU A 154 -4.16 1.34 -20.64
CA LEU A 154 -2.96 1.07 -21.42
C LEU A 154 -2.87 1.84 -22.74
N LEU A 155 -4.00 2.12 -23.39
CA LEU A 155 -4.00 2.84 -24.68
C LEU A 155 -3.62 4.31 -24.53
N ASP A 156 -4.06 4.96 -23.45
CA ASP A 156 -3.79 6.39 -23.21
C ASP A 156 -2.38 6.63 -22.64
N THR A 157 -1.80 5.66 -21.93
CA THR A 157 -0.57 5.86 -21.15
C THR A 157 0.66 6.28 -21.98
N PRO A 158 0.95 5.71 -23.16
CA PRO A 158 2.10 6.11 -23.97
C PRO A 158 2.09 7.60 -24.34
N ASP A 159 0.96 8.11 -24.81
CA ASP A 159 0.80 9.51 -25.21
C ASP A 159 0.97 10.46 -24.02
N LEU A 160 0.49 10.05 -22.84
CA LEU A 160 0.65 10.82 -21.60
C LEU A 160 2.11 10.87 -21.11
N LEU A 161 2.94 9.91 -21.50
CA LEU A 161 4.36 9.83 -21.16
C LEU A 161 5.27 10.44 -22.24
N ALA A 162 4.77 10.66 -23.46
CA ALA A 162 5.52 11.18 -24.59
C ALA A 162 6.33 12.47 -24.29
N PRO A 163 5.84 13.44 -23.48
CA PRO A 163 6.60 14.65 -23.16
C PRO A 163 7.94 14.40 -22.45
N ALA A 164 8.10 13.28 -21.75
CA ALA A 164 9.36 12.95 -21.08
C ALA A 164 10.49 12.64 -22.08
N HIS A 165 10.14 12.14 -23.27
CA HIS A 165 11.11 11.75 -24.29
C HIS A 165 11.79 12.95 -24.96
N SER A 166 11.02 14.01 -25.27
CA SER A 166 11.54 15.23 -25.90
C SER A 166 12.57 15.92 -25.00
N HIS A 167 12.27 16.02 -23.70
CA HIS A 167 13.15 16.64 -22.71
C HIS A 167 14.40 15.80 -22.41
N LEU A 168 14.31 14.47 -22.49
CA LEU A 168 15.47 13.61 -22.26
C LEU A 168 16.52 13.73 -23.37
N LYS A 169 16.10 13.90 -24.63
CA LYS A 169 16.97 13.95 -25.82
C LYS A 169 17.99 15.08 -25.81
N VAL A 170 17.69 16.19 -25.13
CA VAL A 170 18.57 17.38 -25.08
C VAL A 170 19.63 17.28 -23.96
N LEU A 171 19.61 16.21 -23.17
CA LEU A 171 20.49 16.05 -22.01
C LEU A 171 21.66 15.11 -22.27
N ASN A 172 22.83 15.51 -21.79
CA ASN A 172 24.01 14.66 -21.68
C ASN A 172 23.93 13.81 -20.41
N GLU A 173 23.84 12.49 -20.61
CA GLU A 173 23.75 11.51 -19.51
C GLU A 173 24.90 11.61 -18.49
N LYS A 174 26.14 11.76 -18.96
CA LYS A 174 27.31 11.79 -18.08
C LYS A 174 27.28 13.03 -17.20
N ALA A 175 26.96 14.17 -17.78
CA ALA A 175 26.85 15.45 -17.07
C ALA A 175 25.67 15.44 -16.09
N ALA A 176 24.52 14.86 -16.48
CA ALA A 176 23.37 14.74 -15.60
C ALA A 176 23.68 13.89 -14.36
N LYS A 177 24.37 12.76 -14.55
CA LYS A 177 24.78 11.86 -13.46
C LYS A 177 25.85 12.47 -12.54
N SER A 178 26.73 13.32 -13.06
CA SER A 178 27.78 13.96 -12.25
C SER A 178 27.34 15.25 -11.55
N GLY A 179 26.16 15.79 -11.87
CA GLY A 179 25.72 17.08 -11.34
C GLY A 179 26.26 18.29 -12.12
N ASN A 180 26.98 18.06 -13.21
CA ASN A 180 27.63 19.13 -13.96
C ASN A 180 26.64 19.84 -14.89
N LYS A 181 26.09 20.97 -14.42
CA LYS A 181 25.15 21.79 -15.21
C LYS A 181 25.79 22.49 -16.40
N THR A 182 27.09 22.74 -16.37
CA THR A 182 27.76 23.45 -17.48
C THR A 182 27.79 22.61 -18.74
N GLU A 183 27.79 21.28 -18.62
CA GLU A 183 27.83 20.30 -19.71
C GLU A 183 26.51 19.53 -19.89
N LEU A 184 25.46 19.93 -19.17
CA LEU A 184 24.21 19.19 -19.10
C LEU A 184 23.45 19.16 -20.43
N PHE A 185 23.41 20.27 -21.15
CA PHE A 185 22.71 20.37 -22.43
C PHE A 185 23.65 19.97 -23.57
N SER A 186 23.30 18.90 -24.29
CA SER A 186 24.08 18.39 -25.43
C SER A 186 23.85 19.20 -26.70
N ASP A 187 22.62 19.69 -26.89
CA ASP A 187 22.26 20.63 -27.95
C ASP A 187 22.01 22.02 -27.34
N LEU A 188 22.76 23.02 -27.81
CA LEU A 188 22.67 24.40 -27.35
C LEU A 188 21.80 25.28 -28.24
N SER A 189 21.17 24.72 -29.29
CA SER A 189 20.31 25.46 -30.22
C SER A 189 19.18 26.22 -29.51
N GLY A 190 18.64 25.64 -28.43
CA GLY A 190 17.63 26.27 -27.57
C GLY A 190 18.18 27.20 -26.47
N PHE A 191 19.50 27.34 -26.34
CA PHE A 191 20.17 28.01 -25.21
C PHE A 191 21.21 29.05 -25.68
N PRO A 192 20.79 30.13 -26.37
CA PRO A 192 21.71 31.09 -27.00
C PRO A 192 22.66 31.77 -26.01
N VAL A 193 22.18 32.05 -24.78
CA VAL A 193 23.01 32.64 -23.71
C VAL A 193 24.15 31.69 -23.32
N LEU A 194 23.88 30.39 -23.20
CA LEU A 194 24.91 29.40 -22.85
C LEU A 194 25.92 29.22 -23.98
N GLN A 195 25.45 29.26 -25.22
CA GLN A 195 26.31 29.21 -26.40
C GLN A 195 27.26 30.42 -26.43
N GLU A 196 26.74 31.64 -26.32
CA GLU A 196 27.54 32.87 -26.30
C GLU A 196 28.60 32.83 -25.18
N ARG A 197 28.23 32.40 -23.98
CA ARG A 197 29.16 32.30 -22.84
C ARG A 197 30.26 31.28 -23.07
N ARG A 198 29.93 30.12 -23.64
CA ARG A 198 30.93 29.10 -23.99
C ARG A 198 31.89 29.57 -25.08
N GLU A 199 31.39 30.28 -26.10
CA GLU A 199 32.21 30.89 -27.14
C GLU A 199 33.16 31.93 -26.53
N GLN A 200 32.69 32.82 -25.66
CA GLN A 200 33.52 33.80 -24.94
C GLN A 200 34.61 33.12 -24.10
N ILE A 201 34.28 32.04 -23.38
CA ILE A 201 35.26 31.25 -22.62
C ILE A 201 36.32 30.66 -23.55
N GLN A 202 35.89 30.07 -24.67
CA GLN A 202 36.80 29.46 -25.63
C GLN A 202 37.72 30.50 -26.28
N THR A 203 37.21 31.70 -26.58
CA THR A 203 38.02 32.82 -27.08
C THR A 203 39.13 33.18 -26.10
N VAL A 204 38.82 33.35 -24.81
CA VAL A 204 39.83 33.68 -23.79
C VAL A 204 40.84 32.54 -23.61
N ILE A 205 40.40 31.29 -23.68
CA ILE A 205 41.31 30.13 -23.64
C ILE A 205 42.26 30.15 -24.84
N ASN A 206 41.77 30.45 -26.04
CA ASN A 206 42.59 30.54 -27.25
C ASN A 206 43.61 31.69 -27.14
N GLU A 207 43.21 32.86 -26.62
CA GLU A 207 44.13 33.98 -26.35
C GLU A 207 45.25 33.59 -25.37
N ILE A 208 44.91 32.87 -24.30
CA ILE A 208 45.90 32.34 -23.33
C ILE A 208 46.83 31.34 -24.02
N GLN A 209 46.29 30.43 -24.83
CA GLN A 209 47.10 29.44 -25.55
C GLN A 209 48.04 30.08 -26.59
N ASP A 210 47.61 31.16 -27.25
CA ASP A 210 48.46 31.90 -28.18
C ASP A 210 49.57 32.67 -27.46
N HIS A 211 49.31 33.20 -26.27
CA HIS A 211 50.32 33.85 -25.41
C HIS A 211 51.49 32.92 -25.05
N ARG A 212 51.28 31.60 -25.10
CA ARG A 212 52.35 30.59 -24.89
C ARG A 212 53.54 30.81 -25.83
N LYS A 213 53.31 31.30 -27.06
CA LYS A 213 54.39 31.59 -28.03
C LYS A 213 55.33 32.67 -27.50
N GLU A 214 54.78 33.73 -26.93
CA GLU A 214 55.54 34.83 -26.33
C GLU A 214 56.30 34.38 -25.08
N VAL A 215 55.64 33.61 -24.20
CA VAL A 215 56.26 33.02 -23.00
C VAL A 215 57.48 32.15 -23.36
N ARG A 216 57.38 31.33 -24.41
CA ARG A 216 58.49 30.48 -24.89
C ARG A 216 59.69 31.30 -25.36
N LEU A 217 59.45 32.42 -26.03
CA LEU A 217 60.50 33.34 -26.50
C LEU A 217 61.18 34.02 -25.32
N THR A 218 60.41 34.57 -24.38
CA THR A 218 60.92 35.29 -23.20
C THR A 218 61.79 34.40 -22.31
N LEU A 219 61.35 33.16 -22.05
CA LEU A 219 62.10 32.21 -21.22
C LEU A 219 63.14 31.37 -22.00
N LYS A 220 63.24 31.58 -23.32
CA LYS A 220 64.09 30.79 -24.25
C LYS A 220 63.92 29.28 -24.06
N THR A 221 62.68 28.83 -23.88
CA THR A 221 62.35 27.43 -23.58
C THR A 221 61.24 26.95 -24.54
N PRO A 222 61.59 26.43 -25.73
CA PRO A 222 60.62 26.09 -26.77
C PRO A 222 59.64 24.98 -26.38
N ALA A 223 60.06 24.08 -25.48
CA ALA A 223 59.27 22.96 -24.98
C ALA A 223 58.30 23.34 -23.84
N LEU A 224 58.24 24.60 -23.43
CA LEU A 224 57.37 25.02 -22.33
C LEU A 224 55.90 24.83 -22.69
N ASP A 225 55.16 24.20 -21.78
CA ASP A 225 53.71 24.18 -21.80
C ASP A 225 53.15 24.63 -20.47
N TYR A 226 51.88 25.03 -20.48
CA TYR A 226 51.18 25.38 -19.27
C TYR A 226 50.90 24.14 -18.42
N THR A 227 50.92 24.33 -17.10
CA THR A 227 50.62 23.28 -16.13
C THR A 227 49.46 23.69 -15.22
N SER A 228 48.77 22.71 -14.66
CA SER A 228 47.70 22.93 -13.70
C SER A 228 48.03 22.20 -12.39
N VAL A 229 48.01 22.93 -11.27
CA VAL A 229 48.34 22.39 -9.94
C VAL A 229 47.34 22.91 -8.93
N SER A 230 46.71 22.02 -8.16
CA SER A 230 45.77 22.37 -7.09
C SER A 230 44.64 23.31 -7.53
N GLY A 231 44.10 23.12 -8.74
CA GLY A 231 43.01 23.93 -9.29
C GLY A 231 43.45 25.26 -9.92
N GLN A 232 44.72 25.64 -9.81
CA GLN A 232 45.30 26.77 -10.53
C GLN A 232 45.78 26.31 -11.91
N GLU A 233 45.27 26.92 -12.98
CA GLU A 233 45.60 26.58 -14.37
C GLU A 233 46.57 27.59 -14.98
N PHE A 234 47.07 27.27 -16.18
CA PHE A 234 47.93 28.14 -16.98
C PHE A 234 49.22 28.58 -16.28
N LEU A 235 49.75 27.74 -15.39
CA LEU A 235 50.95 28.02 -14.61
C LEU A 235 52.20 27.86 -15.46
N ILE A 236 53.10 28.83 -15.37
CA ILE A 236 54.43 28.78 -15.97
C ILE A 236 55.40 28.23 -14.92
N GLU A 237 55.84 26.99 -15.09
CA GLU A 237 56.82 26.35 -14.21
C GLU A 237 58.26 26.65 -14.63
N VAL A 238 59.03 27.23 -13.72
CA VAL A 238 60.46 27.52 -13.91
C VAL A 238 61.25 26.94 -12.74
N LYS A 239 62.34 26.22 -13.01
CA LYS A 239 63.24 25.70 -11.96
C LYS A 239 63.77 26.85 -11.11
N ASN A 240 63.82 26.69 -9.79
CA ASN A 240 64.26 27.75 -8.86
C ASN A 240 65.67 28.28 -9.19
N LEU A 241 66.55 27.42 -9.69
CA LEU A 241 67.90 27.75 -10.21
C LEU A 241 67.89 28.76 -11.36
N ARG A 242 66.81 28.82 -12.14
CA ARG A 242 66.61 29.74 -13.28
C ARG A 242 65.60 30.85 -12.97
N SER A 243 65.28 31.09 -11.70
CA SER A 243 64.33 32.13 -11.29
C SER A 243 64.71 33.52 -11.78
N SER A 244 66.00 33.82 -11.93
CA SER A 244 66.52 35.07 -12.50
C SER A 244 66.17 35.30 -13.98
N THR A 245 65.72 34.26 -14.70
CA THR A 245 65.26 34.39 -16.10
C THR A 245 63.81 34.82 -16.23
N VAL A 246 63.07 34.86 -15.11
CA VAL A 246 61.67 35.30 -15.07
C VAL A 246 61.63 36.83 -15.01
N PRO A 247 60.84 37.49 -15.88
CA PRO A 247 60.65 38.93 -15.82
C PRO A 247 60.12 39.43 -14.45
N PRO A 248 60.51 40.62 -14.00
CA PRO A 248 60.17 41.14 -12.66
C PRO A 248 58.69 41.52 -12.50
N ASP A 249 57.99 41.74 -13.60
CA ASP A 249 56.55 42.04 -13.67
C ASP A 249 55.66 40.79 -13.57
N TRP A 250 56.26 39.58 -13.55
CA TRP A 250 55.50 38.35 -13.39
C TRP A 250 55.17 38.08 -11.93
N VAL A 251 53.94 37.64 -11.69
CA VAL A 251 53.45 37.33 -10.35
C VAL A 251 53.74 35.87 -10.02
N LYS A 252 54.42 35.64 -8.89
CA LYS A 252 54.65 34.29 -8.37
C LYS A 252 53.39 33.78 -7.66
N ILE A 253 52.81 32.68 -8.19
CA ILE A 253 51.55 32.10 -7.70
C ILE A 253 51.81 31.05 -6.61
N SER A 254 52.77 30.15 -6.86
CA SER A 254 53.16 29.13 -5.88
C SER A 254 54.62 28.73 -6.08
N SER A 255 55.17 27.98 -5.12
CA SER A 255 56.53 27.46 -5.18
C SER A 255 56.60 26.09 -4.53
N THR A 256 57.45 25.23 -5.07
CA THR A 256 57.95 24.03 -4.37
C THR A 256 59.45 24.19 -4.12
N LYS A 257 60.06 23.18 -3.50
CA LYS A 257 61.52 23.13 -3.31
C LYS A 257 62.29 23.17 -4.65
N ALA A 258 61.72 22.64 -5.73
CA ALA A 258 62.39 22.50 -7.03
C ALA A 258 62.01 23.59 -8.05
N VAL A 259 60.74 24.01 -8.08
CA VAL A 259 60.19 24.91 -9.11
C VAL A 259 59.39 26.06 -8.51
N GLY A 260 59.45 27.22 -9.14
CA GLY A 260 58.55 28.34 -8.93
C GLY A 260 57.50 28.38 -10.04
N ARG A 261 56.26 28.75 -9.69
CA ARG A 261 55.14 28.85 -10.62
C ARG A 261 54.69 30.30 -10.73
N TYR A 262 54.55 30.79 -11.94
CA TYR A 262 54.31 32.21 -12.22
C TYR A 262 53.16 32.41 -13.22
N HIS A 263 52.58 33.60 -13.18
CA HIS A 263 51.72 34.15 -14.23
C HIS A 263 52.30 35.47 -14.74
N SER A 264 52.30 35.68 -16.05
CA SER A 264 52.64 36.98 -16.65
C SER A 264 51.49 37.99 -16.45
N PRO A 265 51.71 39.30 -16.62
CA PRO A 265 50.65 40.30 -16.50
C PRO A 265 49.41 40.00 -17.36
N LEU A 266 49.63 39.60 -18.63
CA LEU A 266 48.53 39.18 -19.51
C LEU A 266 47.78 37.96 -18.96
N LEU A 267 48.49 36.96 -18.43
CA LEU A 267 47.85 35.77 -17.84
C LEU A 267 47.04 36.15 -16.61
N VAL A 268 47.53 37.03 -15.75
CA VAL A 268 46.77 37.50 -14.57
C VAL A 268 45.46 38.14 -15.00
N GLU A 269 45.48 39.01 -16.02
CA GLU A 269 44.28 39.67 -16.54
C GLU A 269 43.31 38.68 -17.23
N ARG A 270 43.80 37.87 -18.16
CA ARG A 270 42.98 36.93 -18.94
C ARG A 270 42.46 35.78 -18.09
N TYR A 271 43.26 35.27 -17.16
CA TYR A 271 42.81 34.24 -16.22
C TYR A 271 41.73 34.78 -15.28
N LYS A 272 41.87 36.01 -14.78
CA LYS A 272 40.79 36.66 -14.02
C LYS A 272 39.51 36.77 -14.84
N LYS A 273 39.59 37.18 -16.11
CA LYS A 273 38.44 37.24 -17.02
C LYS A 273 37.83 35.86 -17.27
N LEU A 274 38.66 34.84 -17.45
CA LEU A 274 38.22 33.45 -17.63
C LEU A 274 37.45 32.94 -16.40
N LEU A 275 37.95 33.19 -15.19
CA LEU A 275 37.27 32.81 -13.95
C LEU A 275 35.90 33.51 -13.83
N GLN A 276 35.83 34.80 -14.13
CA GLN A 276 34.56 35.55 -14.15
C GLN A 276 33.57 34.96 -15.15
N LEU A 277 34.01 34.60 -16.35
CA LEU A 277 33.15 33.99 -17.37
C LEU A 277 32.68 32.59 -16.96
N ARG A 278 33.54 31.79 -16.32
CA ARG A 278 33.17 30.46 -15.81
C ARG A 278 32.17 30.54 -14.65
N GLU A 279 32.35 31.48 -13.73
CA GLU A 279 31.37 31.74 -12.67
C GLU A 279 30.03 32.22 -13.25
N GLN A 280 30.07 33.13 -14.23
CA GLN A 280 28.85 33.59 -14.90
C GLN A 280 28.15 32.45 -15.65
N LEU A 281 28.90 31.56 -16.32
CA LEU A 281 28.34 30.39 -16.97
C LEU A 281 27.61 29.49 -15.96
N LEU A 282 28.14 29.30 -14.74
CA LEU A 282 27.46 28.52 -13.71
C LEU A 282 26.11 29.15 -13.31
N LEU A 283 26.06 30.47 -13.15
CA LEU A 283 24.82 31.20 -12.85
C LEU A 283 23.81 31.09 -14.01
N ASP A 284 24.27 31.30 -15.23
CA ASP A 284 23.43 31.22 -16.44
C ASP A 284 22.90 29.78 -16.62
N CYS A 285 23.72 28.74 -16.42
CA CYS A 285 23.30 27.34 -16.43
C CYS A 285 22.28 27.03 -15.34
N GLN A 286 22.42 27.59 -14.14
CA GLN A 286 21.44 27.41 -13.06
C GLN A 286 20.09 28.04 -13.40
N LYS A 287 20.11 29.21 -14.05
CA LYS A 287 18.91 29.87 -14.54
C LYS A 287 18.21 29.04 -15.63
N GLU A 288 18.97 28.60 -16.64
CA GLU A 288 18.42 27.76 -17.72
C GLU A 288 17.94 26.40 -17.22
N TRP A 289 18.63 25.81 -16.24
CA TRP A 289 18.14 24.61 -15.55
C TRP A 289 16.75 24.84 -14.94
N THR A 290 16.55 25.96 -14.25
CA THR A 290 15.27 26.28 -13.62
C THR A 290 14.16 26.49 -14.66
N ASN A 291 14.46 27.20 -15.76
CA ASN A 291 13.54 27.38 -16.88
C ASN A 291 13.18 26.05 -17.55
N PHE A 292 14.17 25.17 -17.71
CA PHE A 292 13.97 23.84 -18.28
C PHE A 292 13.06 22.97 -17.39
N LEU A 293 13.22 23.05 -16.08
CA LEU A 293 12.30 22.39 -15.14
C LEU A 293 10.88 22.97 -15.21
N ASP A 294 10.74 24.28 -15.43
CA ASP A 294 9.42 24.91 -15.62
C ASP A 294 8.71 24.39 -16.86
N GLN A 295 9.41 24.29 -17.99
CA GLN A 295 8.87 23.74 -19.23
C GLN A 295 8.44 22.27 -19.06
N PHE A 296 9.27 21.45 -18.42
CA PHE A 296 8.89 20.08 -18.09
C PHE A 296 7.68 20.02 -17.15
N GLY A 297 7.60 20.97 -16.21
CA GLY A 297 6.52 21.12 -15.24
C GLY A 297 5.15 21.39 -15.85
N GLU A 298 5.07 21.98 -17.05
CA GLU A 298 3.81 22.18 -17.79
C GLU A 298 3.09 20.86 -18.06
N HIS A 299 3.82 19.76 -18.16
CA HIS A 299 3.29 18.42 -18.38
C HIS A 299 3.05 17.61 -17.10
N TYR A 300 3.22 18.20 -15.92
CA TYR A 300 3.12 17.52 -14.62
C TYR A 300 1.81 16.75 -14.45
N HIS A 301 0.66 17.38 -14.70
CA HIS A 301 -0.65 16.75 -14.51
C HIS A 301 -0.89 15.61 -15.51
N THR A 302 -0.40 15.75 -16.74
CA THR A 302 -0.47 14.74 -17.79
C THR A 302 0.31 13.49 -17.38
N MET A 303 1.58 13.65 -16.98
CA MET A 303 2.42 12.54 -16.52
C MET A 303 1.92 11.94 -15.19
N LYS A 304 1.37 12.75 -14.29
CA LYS A 304 0.73 12.25 -13.06
C LYS A 304 -0.46 11.33 -13.36
N ARG A 305 -1.23 11.63 -14.42
CA ARG A 305 -2.33 10.77 -14.87
C ARG A 305 -1.79 9.43 -15.38
N ALA A 306 -0.74 9.43 -16.20
CA ALA A 306 -0.06 8.20 -16.61
C ALA A 306 0.42 7.36 -15.43
N ILE A 307 1.09 7.97 -14.45
CA ILE A 307 1.54 7.26 -13.23
C ILE A 307 0.37 6.69 -12.45
N SER A 308 -0.78 7.37 -12.42
CA SER A 308 -2.00 6.84 -11.79
C SER A 308 -2.56 5.63 -12.56
N HIS A 309 -2.44 5.60 -13.89
CA HIS A 309 -2.79 4.41 -14.68
C HIS A 309 -1.86 3.24 -14.37
N LEU A 310 -0.54 3.48 -14.34
CA LEU A 310 0.46 2.48 -13.97
C LEU A 310 0.24 1.96 -12.55
N ALA A 311 -0.08 2.82 -11.59
CA ALA A 311 -0.43 2.44 -10.22
C ALA A 311 -1.64 1.50 -10.18
N THR A 312 -2.67 1.81 -10.98
CA THR A 312 -3.89 0.99 -11.10
C THR A 312 -3.57 -0.37 -11.69
N MET A 313 -2.77 -0.42 -12.75
CA MET A 313 -2.29 -1.67 -13.36
C MET A 313 -1.52 -2.53 -12.36
N ASP A 314 -0.59 -1.93 -11.60
CA ASP A 314 0.19 -2.64 -10.58
C ASP A 314 -0.70 -3.22 -9.47
N CYS A 315 -1.73 -2.49 -9.04
CA CYS A 315 -2.72 -3.00 -8.10
C CYS A 315 -3.53 -4.17 -8.66
N LEU A 316 -3.91 -4.14 -9.94
CA LEU A 316 -4.65 -5.24 -10.59
C LEU A 316 -3.76 -6.49 -10.73
N PHE A 317 -2.49 -6.33 -11.12
CA PHE A 317 -1.53 -7.44 -11.10
C PHE A 317 -1.32 -8.01 -9.70
N SER A 318 -1.32 -7.16 -8.68
CA SER A 318 -1.22 -7.56 -7.28
C SER A 318 -2.40 -8.43 -6.86
N LEU A 319 -3.64 -7.99 -7.14
CA LEU A 319 -4.84 -8.78 -6.84
C LEU A 319 -4.91 -10.09 -7.63
N ALA A 320 -4.45 -10.10 -8.88
CA ALA A 320 -4.32 -11.33 -9.66
C ALA A 320 -3.30 -12.29 -9.03
N GLU A 321 -2.19 -11.80 -8.47
CA GLU A 321 -1.25 -12.67 -7.76
C GLU A 321 -1.88 -13.33 -6.53
N VAL A 322 -2.74 -12.61 -5.80
CA VAL A 322 -3.50 -13.16 -4.67
C VAL A 322 -4.49 -14.22 -5.15
N ALA A 323 -5.29 -13.89 -6.15
CA ALA A 323 -6.33 -14.77 -6.66
C ALA A 323 -5.78 -16.04 -7.36
N LYS A 324 -4.49 -16.05 -7.72
CA LYS A 324 -3.79 -17.24 -8.23
C LYS A 324 -3.42 -18.24 -7.12
N GLN A 325 -3.37 -17.80 -5.87
CA GLN A 325 -2.96 -18.62 -4.73
C GLN A 325 -4.20 -19.28 -4.09
N GLY A 326 -4.04 -20.50 -3.59
CA GLY A 326 -5.07 -21.19 -2.79
C GLY A 326 -6.42 -21.36 -3.50
N ASP A 327 -7.49 -21.40 -2.70
CA ASP A 327 -8.87 -21.63 -3.14
C ASP A 327 -9.67 -20.31 -3.28
N TYR A 328 -9.06 -19.28 -3.86
CA TYR A 328 -9.76 -18.01 -4.11
C TYR A 328 -10.78 -18.15 -5.25
N CYS A 329 -11.95 -17.51 -5.08
CA CYS A 329 -13.00 -17.48 -6.09
C CYS A 329 -13.36 -16.03 -6.48
N ARG A 330 -13.93 -15.85 -7.67
CA ARG A 330 -14.50 -14.57 -8.09
C ARG A 330 -15.84 -14.37 -7.37
N PRO A 331 -16.02 -13.32 -6.54
CA PRO A 331 -17.26 -13.12 -5.83
C PRO A 331 -18.35 -12.53 -6.73
N GLU A 332 -19.58 -13.03 -6.61
CA GLU A 332 -20.75 -12.48 -7.28
C GLU A 332 -21.28 -11.26 -6.50
N VAL A 333 -21.41 -10.12 -7.19
CA VAL A 333 -21.91 -8.87 -6.59
C VAL A 333 -23.33 -8.63 -7.09
N CYS A 334 -24.30 -8.76 -6.19
CA CYS A 334 -25.71 -8.55 -6.50
C CYS A 334 -26.11 -7.08 -6.35
N GLU A 335 -26.86 -6.56 -7.32
CA GLU A 335 -27.44 -5.21 -7.23
C GLU A 335 -28.75 -5.22 -6.43
N GLY A 336 -28.94 -4.21 -5.58
CA GLY A 336 -30.21 -4.01 -4.86
C GLY A 336 -30.50 -4.99 -3.71
N GLN A 337 -29.66 -6.01 -3.51
CA GLN A 337 -29.79 -6.98 -2.42
C GLN A 337 -28.62 -6.88 -1.44
N ARG A 338 -28.91 -6.87 -0.14
CA ARG A 338 -27.89 -6.91 0.93
C ARG A 338 -27.78 -8.34 1.43
N GLN A 339 -26.81 -9.06 0.89
CA GLN A 339 -26.57 -10.45 1.26
C GLN A 339 -25.08 -10.75 1.37
N ILE A 340 -24.74 -11.66 2.27
CA ILE A 340 -23.42 -12.26 2.44
C ILE A 340 -23.64 -13.76 2.40
N MET A 341 -23.14 -14.40 1.34
CA MET A 341 -23.17 -15.85 1.15
C MET A 341 -21.72 -16.29 0.92
N ILE A 342 -21.13 -16.94 1.91
CA ILE A 342 -19.74 -17.40 1.86
C ILE A 342 -19.76 -18.89 2.18
N ARG A 343 -19.37 -19.71 1.19
CA ARG A 343 -19.18 -21.15 1.37
C ARG A 343 -17.69 -21.42 1.56
N ASP A 344 -17.36 -22.26 2.53
CA ASP A 344 -15.98 -22.62 2.88
C ASP A 344 -15.05 -21.39 3.04
N GLY A 345 -15.57 -20.36 3.71
CA GLY A 345 -14.86 -19.10 3.94
C GLY A 345 -13.68 -19.27 4.90
N ARG A 346 -12.56 -18.63 4.56
CA ARG A 346 -11.33 -18.63 5.36
C ARG A 346 -10.92 -17.21 5.74
N HIS A 347 -10.22 -17.06 6.85
CA HIS A 347 -9.67 -15.76 7.25
C HIS A 347 -8.41 -15.44 6.42
N PRO A 348 -8.37 -14.34 5.63
CA PRO A 348 -7.32 -14.10 4.64
C PRO A 348 -5.89 -14.15 5.18
N ALA A 349 -5.65 -13.62 6.37
CA ALA A 349 -4.31 -13.61 6.97
C ALA A 349 -3.92 -14.94 7.66
N ILE A 350 -4.89 -15.68 8.20
CA ILE A 350 -4.61 -16.94 8.93
C ILE A 350 -4.21 -18.01 7.93
N ASP A 351 -4.88 -18.05 6.77
CA ASP A 351 -4.60 -19.00 5.69
C ASP A 351 -3.12 -18.93 5.23
N LEU A 352 -2.56 -17.72 5.14
CA LEU A 352 -1.13 -17.53 4.80
C LEU A 352 -0.17 -17.79 5.96
N LEU A 353 -0.58 -17.56 7.21
CA LEU A 353 0.30 -17.70 8.38
C LEU A 353 0.40 -19.14 8.88
N MET A 354 -0.66 -19.93 8.72
CA MET A 354 -0.77 -21.26 9.33
C MET A 354 -0.39 -22.41 8.39
N GLY A 355 -0.36 -22.20 7.07
CA GLY A 355 0.05 -23.23 6.10
C GLY A 355 -0.70 -24.56 6.32
N ASP A 356 0.03 -25.67 6.41
CA ASP A 356 -0.52 -27.03 6.58
C ASP A 356 -1.02 -27.35 8.02
N HIS A 357 -0.85 -26.43 8.98
CA HIS A 357 -1.31 -26.61 10.35
C HIS A 357 -2.81 -26.24 10.48
N ASN A 358 -3.67 -27.17 10.04
CA ASN A 358 -5.14 -27.06 9.93
C ASN A 358 -5.90 -26.98 11.28
N GLN A 359 -5.60 -25.99 12.13
CA GLN A 359 -6.43 -25.75 13.31
C GLN A 359 -7.71 -24.95 12.98
N TYR A 360 -7.64 -24.02 12.01
CA TYR A 360 -8.78 -23.20 11.59
C TYR A 360 -9.41 -23.77 10.34
N VAL A 361 -10.66 -24.23 10.46
CA VAL A 361 -11.41 -24.83 9.35
C VAL A 361 -12.23 -23.79 8.57
N PRO A 362 -12.53 -24.03 7.29
CA PRO A 362 -13.45 -23.21 6.52
C PRO A 362 -14.85 -23.15 7.15
N ASN A 363 -15.53 -22.02 7.01
CA ASN A 363 -16.86 -21.80 7.60
C ASN A 363 -17.89 -21.29 6.59
N LEU A 364 -19.13 -21.77 6.70
CA LEU A 364 -20.28 -21.25 5.98
C LEU A 364 -20.80 -19.98 6.69
N THR A 365 -21.14 -18.94 5.92
CA THR A 365 -21.82 -17.75 6.43
C THR A 365 -22.93 -17.36 5.49
N GLU A 366 -24.17 -17.39 5.99
CA GLU A 366 -25.36 -17.00 5.25
C GLU A 366 -26.08 -15.88 6.01
N LEU A 367 -26.11 -14.68 5.43
CA LEU A 367 -26.83 -13.53 5.96
C LEU A 367 -27.56 -12.82 4.82
N GLN A 368 -28.88 -12.73 4.89
CA GLN A 368 -29.69 -12.05 3.87
C GLN A 368 -30.78 -11.20 4.54
N VAL A 369 -30.91 -9.94 4.10
CA VAL A 369 -31.94 -9.04 4.63
C VAL A 369 -32.48 -8.13 3.52
N HIS A 370 -33.79 -7.87 3.55
CA HIS A 370 -34.45 -6.95 2.60
C HIS A 370 -34.36 -5.46 2.96
N VAL A 371 -34.38 -5.09 4.26
CA VAL A 371 -34.47 -3.67 4.68
C VAL A 371 -33.48 -3.27 5.80
N LYS A 372 -33.23 -4.16 6.76
CA LYS A 372 -32.39 -3.91 7.96
C LYS A 372 -30.90 -4.17 7.72
N ALA A 373 -30.07 -3.97 8.75
CA ALA A 373 -28.63 -4.22 8.69
C ALA A 373 -28.29 -5.70 8.97
N LEU A 374 -27.31 -6.24 8.24
CA LEU A 374 -26.71 -7.54 8.54
C LEU A 374 -25.90 -7.43 9.84
N THR A 375 -26.13 -8.32 10.80
CA THR A 375 -25.57 -8.20 12.16
C THR A 375 -25.03 -9.54 12.64
N LEU A 376 -23.78 -9.54 13.08
CA LEU A 376 -23.21 -10.61 13.90
C LEU A 376 -23.13 -10.11 15.35
N PHE A 377 -23.71 -10.85 16.28
CA PHE A 377 -23.75 -10.47 17.70
C PHE A 377 -23.20 -11.59 18.58
N VAL A 378 -21.97 -11.41 19.05
CA VAL A 378 -21.31 -12.36 19.95
C VAL A 378 -21.66 -12.00 21.40
N THR A 379 -22.17 -12.98 22.17
CA THR A 379 -22.61 -12.75 23.55
C THR A 379 -22.42 -13.96 24.45
N HIS A 380 -22.18 -13.69 25.73
CA HIS A 380 -22.17 -14.69 26.81
C HIS A 380 -23.45 -14.67 27.65
N TYR A 381 -24.51 -14.00 27.19
CA TYR A 381 -25.80 -13.92 27.88
C TYR A 381 -26.81 -14.91 27.29
N PRO A 382 -27.04 -16.10 27.91
CA PRO A 382 -28.00 -17.08 27.42
C PRO A 382 -29.42 -16.54 27.21
N PRO A 383 -29.93 -15.60 28.04
CA PRO A 383 -31.19 -14.92 27.77
C PRO A 383 -31.39 -14.32 26.38
N LEU A 384 -30.32 -13.88 25.72
CA LEU A 384 -30.45 -13.25 24.40
C LEU A 384 -30.70 -14.28 23.30
N CYS A 385 -30.39 -15.56 23.53
CA CYS A 385 -30.70 -16.64 22.60
C CYS A 385 -32.22 -16.84 22.44
N GLU A 386 -33.03 -16.39 23.41
CA GLU A 386 -34.50 -16.43 23.30
C GLU A 386 -35.04 -15.52 22.18
N LEU A 387 -34.24 -14.56 21.69
CA LEU A 387 -34.64 -13.67 20.59
C LEU A 387 -34.90 -14.41 19.28
N GLU A 388 -34.24 -15.55 19.05
CA GLU A 388 -34.53 -16.43 17.92
C GLU A 388 -35.99 -16.92 17.94
N ARG A 389 -36.55 -17.23 19.11
CA ARG A 389 -37.96 -17.64 19.23
C ARG A 389 -38.93 -16.50 18.98
N VAL A 390 -38.52 -15.26 19.30
CA VAL A 390 -39.35 -14.06 19.11
C VAL A 390 -39.29 -13.58 17.67
N TYR A 391 -38.15 -13.75 17.00
CA TYR A 391 -37.89 -13.29 15.63
C TYR A 391 -37.27 -14.40 14.76
N PRO A 392 -37.97 -15.54 14.54
CA PRO A 392 -37.41 -16.73 13.89
C PRO A 392 -37.01 -16.50 12.43
N GLU A 393 -37.62 -15.54 11.74
CA GLU A 393 -37.28 -15.18 10.36
C GLU A 393 -36.06 -14.25 10.24
N HIS A 394 -35.54 -13.73 11.36
CA HIS A 394 -34.52 -12.67 11.36
C HIS A 394 -33.32 -12.96 12.26
N VAL A 395 -33.47 -13.87 13.22
CA VAL A 395 -32.47 -14.17 14.23
C VAL A 395 -32.29 -15.68 14.27
N SER A 396 -31.05 -16.11 14.12
CA SER A 396 -30.65 -17.51 14.26
C SER A 396 -29.46 -17.58 15.22
N ASN A 397 -29.46 -18.56 16.12
CA ASN A 397 -28.37 -18.76 17.07
C ASN A 397 -27.26 -19.62 16.46
N PHE A 398 -26.01 -19.28 16.76
CA PHE A 398 -24.83 -20.04 16.37
C PHE A 398 -23.81 -20.10 17.50
N HIS A 399 -22.94 -21.12 17.48
CA HIS A 399 -21.80 -21.24 18.37
C HIS A 399 -20.61 -21.89 17.65
N MET A 400 -19.41 -21.77 18.23
CA MET A 400 -18.23 -22.48 17.75
C MET A 400 -18.21 -23.90 18.32
N ALA A 401 -18.12 -24.90 17.44
CA ALA A 401 -18.14 -26.31 17.79
C ALA A 401 -16.86 -26.75 18.51
N PHE A 402 -17.03 -27.76 19.38
CA PHE A 402 -15.97 -28.40 20.13
C PHE A 402 -16.30 -29.88 20.33
N LEU A 403 -15.27 -30.71 20.47
CA LEU A 403 -15.40 -32.11 20.89
C LEU A 403 -14.97 -32.26 22.34
N LEU A 404 -15.70 -33.13 23.05
CA LEU A 404 -15.31 -33.64 24.36
C LEU A 404 -14.78 -35.05 24.12
N ASN A 405 -13.49 -35.25 24.32
CA ASN A 405 -12.92 -36.58 24.23
C ASN A 405 -13.07 -37.25 25.60
N GLU A 406 -13.77 -38.38 25.63
CA GLU A 406 -13.88 -39.21 26.83
C GLU A 406 -12.50 -39.83 27.16
N PRO A 407 -12.20 -40.07 28.44
CA PRO A 407 -10.94 -40.67 28.84
C PRO A 407 -10.80 -42.08 28.27
N ASP A 408 -9.64 -42.37 27.65
CA ASP A 408 -9.25 -43.73 27.30
C ASP A 408 -9.13 -44.55 28.61
N ILE A 409 -9.99 -45.56 28.77
CA ILE A 409 -10.00 -46.46 29.94
C ILE A 409 -8.84 -47.47 29.89
N ASN A 410 -7.93 -47.39 28.91
CA ASN A 410 -6.97 -48.44 28.58
C ASN A 410 -5.50 -48.07 28.90
N THR A 411 -5.22 -47.54 30.09
CA THR A 411 -3.86 -47.57 30.65
C THR A 411 -3.90 -48.17 32.05
N ASP A 412 -3.08 -49.21 32.26
CA ASP A 412 -2.97 -50.05 33.47
C ASP A 412 -2.54 -49.30 34.75
N ASP A 413 -2.34 -47.99 34.67
CA ASP A 413 -2.10 -47.10 35.79
C ASP A 413 -3.34 -46.24 35.99
N GLY A 414 -4.02 -46.39 37.14
CA GLY A 414 -5.32 -45.78 37.47
C GLY A 414 -5.38 -44.24 37.54
N GLU A 415 -4.60 -43.54 36.72
CA GLU A 415 -4.75 -42.13 36.44
C GLU A 415 -5.81 -41.93 35.35
N VAL A 416 -7.02 -41.58 35.79
CA VAL A 416 -8.07 -41.08 34.89
C VAL A 416 -7.55 -39.79 34.26
N GLN A 417 -7.14 -39.82 32.99
CA GLN A 417 -6.83 -38.60 32.26
C GLN A 417 -8.10 -37.73 32.19
N PRO A 418 -8.01 -36.42 32.44
CA PRO A 418 -9.18 -35.56 32.40
C PRO A 418 -9.77 -35.48 30.98
N GLU A 419 -11.10 -35.47 30.87
CA GLU A 419 -11.84 -35.14 29.64
C GLU A 419 -11.22 -33.89 28.98
N PHE A 420 -10.70 -34.01 27.76
CA PHE A 420 -10.05 -32.89 27.07
C PHE A 420 -10.95 -32.31 25.98
N VAL A 421 -11.06 -30.97 25.97
CA VAL A 421 -11.84 -30.24 24.98
C VAL A 421 -10.99 -29.96 23.76
N THR A 422 -11.43 -30.39 22.59
CA THR A 422 -10.79 -30.06 21.31
C THR A 422 -11.63 -29.02 20.58
N PHE A 423 -11.04 -27.87 20.29
CA PHE A 423 -11.67 -26.81 19.51
C PHE A 423 -11.68 -27.18 18.03
N LEU A 424 -12.87 -27.27 17.45
CA LEU A 424 -13.01 -27.57 16.02
C LEU A 424 -12.95 -26.31 15.15
N TYR A 425 -13.15 -25.13 15.73
CA TYR A 425 -13.24 -23.84 15.03
C TYR A 425 -14.24 -23.84 13.86
N GLN A 426 -15.27 -24.69 13.96
CA GLN A 426 -16.39 -24.77 13.02
C GLN A 426 -17.62 -24.07 13.61
N LEU A 427 -18.22 -23.16 12.85
CA LEU A 427 -19.46 -22.48 13.21
C LEU A 427 -20.63 -23.45 13.03
N THR A 428 -21.42 -23.65 14.08
CA THR A 428 -22.55 -24.59 14.09
C THR A 428 -23.81 -23.89 14.60
N GLU A 429 -24.94 -24.23 13.99
CA GLU A 429 -26.25 -23.69 14.38
C GLU A 429 -26.66 -24.14 15.79
N GLY A 430 -27.39 -23.27 16.47
CA GLY A 430 -27.88 -23.47 17.83
C GLY A 430 -27.10 -22.68 18.88
N ALA A 431 -27.73 -22.51 20.04
CA ALA A 431 -27.10 -21.90 21.20
C ALA A 431 -26.05 -22.85 21.80
N ALA A 432 -24.93 -22.29 22.28
CA ALA A 432 -23.90 -23.08 22.94
C ALA A 432 -24.46 -23.85 24.15
N GLY A 433 -24.08 -25.11 24.28
CA GLY A 433 -24.38 -25.93 25.47
C GLY A 433 -23.83 -25.31 26.76
N ARG A 434 -24.36 -25.77 27.90
CA ARG A 434 -24.03 -25.20 29.22
C ARG A 434 -22.52 -25.26 29.52
N SER A 435 -21.99 -24.09 29.88
CA SER A 435 -20.73 -23.86 30.63
C SER A 435 -19.42 -24.38 30.01
N TYR A 436 -19.14 -23.95 28.79
CA TYR A 436 -17.82 -23.99 28.14
C TYR A 436 -16.64 -23.65 29.07
N GLY A 437 -16.78 -22.60 29.90
CA GLY A 437 -15.71 -22.12 30.78
C GLY A 437 -15.30 -23.10 31.88
N LEU A 438 -16.18 -24.01 32.32
CA LEU A 438 -15.83 -24.99 33.36
C LEU A 438 -14.97 -26.13 32.80
N ASN A 439 -15.18 -26.50 31.52
CA ASN A 439 -14.38 -27.51 30.86
C ASN A 439 -12.98 -26.97 30.53
N VAL A 440 -12.88 -25.73 30.07
CA VAL A 440 -11.58 -25.07 29.88
C VAL A 440 -10.85 -24.84 31.21
N ALA A 441 -11.57 -24.47 32.27
CA ALA A 441 -10.98 -24.32 33.61
C ALA A 441 -10.38 -25.63 34.14
N ARG A 442 -10.92 -26.78 33.74
CA ARG A 442 -10.36 -28.10 34.07
C ARG A 442 -9.03 -28.35 33.36
N LEU A 443 -8.81 -27.81 32.15
CA LEU A 443 -7.57 -27.97 31.38
C LEU A 443 -6.36 -27.22 31.97
N VAL A 444 -6.60 -26.21 32.79
CA VAL A 444 -5.56 -25.41 33.46
C VAL A 444 -5.36 -25.81 34.92
N ASP A 445 -5.72 -27.05 35.26
CA ASP A 445 -5.58 -27.67 36.59
C ASP A 445 -6.23 -26.89 37.75
N ILE A 446 -7.38 -26.23 37.49
CA ILE A 446 -8.16 -25.64 38.59
C ILE A 446 -8.71 -26.77 39.48
N PRO A 447 -8.54 -26.70 40.82
CA PRO A 447 -8.98 -27.73 41.73
C PRO A 447 -10.45 -28.15 41.56
N VAL A 448 -10.69 -29.46 41.48
CA VAL A 448 -12.03 -30.07 41.30
C VAL A 448 -13.08 -29.54 42.29
N PRO A 449 -12.78 -29.31 43.60
CA PRO A 449 -13.76 -28.75 44.53
C PRO A 449 -14.26 -27.35 44.13
N ILE A 450 -13.40 -26.55 43.50
CA ILE A 450 -13.74 -25.20 43.01
C ILE A 450 -14.66 -25.32 41.80
N LEU A 451 -14.34 -26.20 40.84
CA LEU A 451 -15.18 -26.44 39.66
C LEU A 451 -16.57 -26.94 40.05
N HIS A 452 -16.66 -27.87 41.00
CA HIS A 452 -17.93 -28.38 41.51
C HIS A 452 -18.77 -27.27 42.18
N THR A 453 -18.13 -26.43 42.99
CA THR A 453 -18.79 -25.30 43.66
C THR A 453 -19.26 -24.26 42.65
N ALA A 454 -18.45 -23.94 41.65
CA ALA A 454 -18.78 -23.01 40.58
C ALA A 454 -19.96 -23.52 39.73
N ALA A 455 -19.95 -24.81 39.35
CA ALA A 455 -21.06 -25.44 38.62
C ALA A 455 -22.37 -25.42 39.39
N ARG A 456 -22.32 -25.65 40.71
CA ARG A 456 -23.49 -25.55 41.59
C ARG A 456 -24.01 -24.11 41.66
N LYS A 457 -23.13 -23.14 41.88
CA LYS A 457 -23.50 -21.72 41.99
C LYS A 457 -24.04 -21.14 40.68
N ALA A 458 -23.47 -21.53 39.54
CA ALA A 458 -23.97 -21.15 38.22
C ALA A 458 -25.41 -21.65 38.00
N ARG A 459 -25.69 -22.92 38.32
CA ARG A 459 -27.05 -23.51 38.22
C ARG A 459 -28.04 -22.84 39.17
N GLU A 460 -27.63 -22.57 40.41
CA GLU A 460 -28.46 -21.88 41.41
C GLU A 460 -28.89 -20.49 40.91
N LEU A 461 -27.94 -19.73 40.36
CA LEU A 461 -28.21 -18.39 39.82
C LEU A 461 -29.10 -18.47 38.56
N GLU A 462 -28.79 -19.37 37.62
CA GLU A 462 -29.58 -19.57 36.39
C GLU A 462 -31.04 -19.88 36.72
N ASN A 463 -31.28 -20.83 37.63
CA ASN A 463 -32.62 -21.22 38.06
C ASN A 463 -33.36 -20.05 38.74
N THR A 464 -32.67 -19.33 39.64
CA THR A 464 -33.27 -18.19 40.36
C THR A 464 -33.67 -17.06 39.40
N VAL A 465 -32.80 -16.72 38.45
CA VAL A 465 -33.05 -15.68 37.46
C VAL A 465 -34.17 -16.08 36.50
N ASN A 466 -34.16 -17.32 36.02
CA ASN A 466 -35.20 -17.84 35.12
C ASN A 466 -36.57 -17.93 35.80
N ALA A 467 -36.63 -18.36 37.06
CA ALA A 467 -37.86 -18.39 37.84
C ALA A 467 -38.46 -16.99 37.99
N ARG A 468 -37.66 -16.00 38.41
CA ARG A 468 -38.10 -14.60 38.54
C ARG A 468 -38.60 -14.02 37.22
N ARG A 469 -37.92 -14.30 36.11
CA ARG A 469 -38.33 -13.87 34.76
C ARG A 469 -39.66 -14.49 34.35
N ARG A 470 -39.84 -15.80 34.56
CA ARG A 470 -41.10 -16.49 34.28
C ARG A 470 -42.25 -15.89 35.08
N THR A 471 -42.11 -15.74 36.39
CA THR A 471 -43.17 -15.15 37.24
C THR A 471 -43.54 -13.74 36.79
N LYS A 472 -42.56 -12.88 36.48
CA LYS A 472 -42.83 -11.52 36.01
C LYS A 472 -43.52 -11.49 34.66
N LYS A 473 -43.13 -12.39 33.73
CA LYS A 473 -43.76 -12.52 32.41
C LYS A 473 -45.21 -12.98 32.55
N LEU A 474 -45.46 -14.05 33.32
CA LEU A 474 -46.80 -14.57 33.57
C LEU A 474 -47.73 -13.52 34.20
N LEU A 475 -47.24 -12.76 35.19
CA LEU A 475 -48.01 -11.67 35.80
C LEU A 475 -48.32 -10.54 34.81
N SER A 476 -47.35 -10.16 33.98
CA SER A 476 -47.54 -9.14 32.95
C SER A 476 -48.56 -9.58 31.90
N ASP A 477 -48.47 -10.84 31.45
CA ASP A 477 -49.38 -11.42 30.47
C ASP A 477 -50.81 -11.47 31.06
N LEU A 478 -50.96 -11.97 32.29
CA LEU A 478 -52.24 -12.03 33.00
C LEU A 478 -52.91 -10.65 33.16
N LEU A 479 -52.14 -9.61 33.49
CA LEU A 479 -52.65 -8.24 33.64
C LEU A 479 -53.12 -7.60 32.33
N SER A 480 -52.69 -8.12 31.18
CA SER A 480 -53.10 -7.62 29.85
C SER A 480 -54.34 -8.31 29.28
N ILE A 481 -54.86 -9.35 29.95
CA ILE A 481 -56.04 -10.10 29.51
C ILE A 481 -57.31 -9.46 30.10
N SER A 482 -58.23 -9.05 29.22
CA SER A 482 -59.52 -8.46 29.59
C SER A 482 -60.74 -9.35 29.34
N ASP A 483 -60.58 -10.47 28.62
CA ASP A 483 -61.68 -11.34 28.20
C ASP A 483 -61.45 -12.82 28.53
N ARG A 484 -62.56 -13.56 28.70
CA ARG A 484 -62.55 -14.97 29.14
C ARG A 484 -61.92 -15.90 28.10
N SER A 485 -62.09 -15.63 26.81
CA SER A 485 -61.52 -16.45 25.73
C SER A 485 -60.01 -16.42 25.74
N SER A 486 -59.41 -15.23 25.86
CA SER A 486 -57.96 -15.03 25.93
C SER A 486 -57.37 -15.64 27.20
N LEU A 487 -58.07 -15.59 28.34
CA LEU A 487 -57.65 -16.24 29.58
C LEU A 487 -57.59 -17.77 29.44
N MET A 488 -58.62 -18.36 28.81
CA MET A 488 -58.66 -19.81 28.59
C MET A 488 -57.59 -20.26 27.59
N ALA A 489 -57.30 -19.46 26.56
CA ALA A 489 -56.21 -19.72 25.62
C ALA A 489 -54.83 -19.64 26.30
N TRP A 490 -54.62 -18.66 27.18
CA TRP A 490 -53.39 -18.52 27.97
C TRP A 490 -53.17 -19.71 28.91
N LEU A 491 -54.22 -20.13 29.64
CA LEU A 491 -54.20 -21.30 30.52
C LEU A 491 -53.90 -22.62 29.78
N GLN A 492 -54.35 -22.74 28.52
CA GLN A 492 -54.10 -23.93 27.69
C GLN A 492 -52.70 -23.93 27.06
N SER A 493 -52.12 -22.75 26.81
CA SER A 493 -50.80 -22.62 26.19
C SER A 493 -49.63 -22.96 27.13
N ASP A 494 -49.86 -22.89 28.45
CA ASP A 494 -48.83 -23.13 29.46
C ASP A 494 -49.12 -24.43 30.23
N SER A 495 -48.68 -25.55 29.66
CA SER A 495 -48.84 -26.91 30.21
C SER A 495 -48.13 -27.13 31.57
N SER A 496 -47.42 -26.12 32.09
CA SER A 496 -46.77 -26.14 33.40
C SER A 496 -47.69 -25.76 34.57
N LEU A 497 -48.83 -25.11 34.32
CA LEU A 497 -49.79 -24.71 35.36
C LEU A 497 -50.75 -25.84 35.77
N VAL A 498 -51.00 -26.80 34.87
CA VAL A 498 -51.96 -27.89 35.09
C VAL A 498 -51.41 -28.97 36.02
N GLN A 499 -50.08 -29.14 36.11
CA GLN A 499 -49.46 -30.18 36.95
C GLN A 499 -49.46 -29.88 38.45
N HIS A 500 -49.84 -28.67 38.89
CA HIS A 500 -49.91 -28.33 40.32
C HIS A 500 -51.27 -28.61 40.99
N GLN A 501 -52.29 -29.02 40.25
CA GLN A 501 -53.61 -29.34 40.84
C GLN A 501 -53.80 -30.80 41.31
N GLU A 502 -52.93 -31.74 40.92
CA GLU A 502 -53.14 -33.17 41.29
C GLU A 502 -52.47 -33.61 42.61
N ASN A 503 -51.64 -32.79 43.27
CA ASN A 503 -50.89 -33.20 44.46
C ASN A 503 -51.38 -32.63 45.81
N THR A 504 -52.64 -32.18 45.88
CA THR A 504 -53.25 -31.76 47.17
C THR A 504 -54.64 -32.37 47.36
N GLN A 505 -54.69 -33.66 47.70
CA GLN A 505 -55.81 -34.24 48.46
C GLN A 505 -55.27 -34.82 49.78
N PRO A 506 -55.82 -34.43 50.95
CA PRO A 506 -55.44 -35.02 52.22
C PRO A 506 -56.10 -36.38 52.39
N ALA A 507 -55.32 -37.37 52.82
CA ALA A 507 -55.81 -38.66 53.27
C ALA A 507 -56.67 -38.47 54.53
N ILE A 508 -57.97 -38.78 54.43
CA ILE A 508 -58.83 -39.03 55.58
C ILE A 508 -59.03 -40.54 55.66
N SER A 509 -58.62 -41.08 56.80
CA SER A 509 -58.74 -42.48 57.20
C SER A 509 -60.10 -42.73 57.83
N GLU A 510 -60.74 -43.84 57.46
CA GLU A 510 -61.44 -44.74 58.39
C GLU A 510 -60.72 -46.09 58.36
#